data_AF-A0A9E4FGJ9-F1
#
_entry.id   AF-A0A9E4FGJ9-F1
#
_cell.length_a   1.000
_cell.length_b   1.000
_cell.length_c   1.000
_cell.angle_alpha   90.00
_cell.angle_beta   90.00
_cell.angle_gamma   90.00
#
_symmetry.space_group_name_H-M   'P 1'
#
loop_
_entity.id
_entity.type
_entity.pdbx_description
1 polymer ?
#
loop_
_entity_poly.entity_id
_entity_poly.type
_entity_poly.pdbx_seq_one_letter_code
_entity_poly.pdbx_strand_id
1 'polypeptide(L)'
;MKNIILLITDTFRYDNLGDRAKRPVRTPELDAFAAERATEIEGFYTGSFPTIPHRTDVATGRLVWPHYPWQPIDLSGRNHIARGLA
;
A
#
# COMPACT_ATOMS: atom_id res chain seq x y z
N MET A 1 19.63 -2.80 16.54
CA MET A 1 18.72 -3.14 15.42
C MET A 1 17.57 -2.15 15.43
N LYS A 2 16.99 -1.81 14.27
CA LYS A 2 15.82 -0.92 14.17
C LYS A 2 14.58 -1.74 13.79
N ASN A 3 13.43 -1.39 14.36
CA ASN A 3 12.15 -1.97 13.98
C ASN A 3 11.60 -1.23 12.74
N ILE A 4 10.93 -1.95 11.85
CA ILE A 4 10.27 -1.40 10.66
C ILE A 4 8.78 -1.70 10.76
N ILE A 5 7.95 -0.66 10.62
CA ILE A 5 6.49 -0.78 10.56
C ILE A 5 6.06 -0.31 9.17
N LEU A 6 5.36 -1.17 8.43
CA LEU A 6 4.81 -0.87 7.12
C LEU A 6 3.29 -0.72 7.24
N LEU A 7 2.79 0.51 7.03
CA LEU A 7 1.37 0.82 6.99
C LEU A 7 0.90 0.85 5.54
N ILE A 8 -0.06 -0.01 5.18
CA ILE A 8 -0.67 -0.04 3.84
C ILE A 8 -2.18 0.12 4.00
N THR A 9 -2.73 1.16 3.40
CA THR A 9 -4.17 1.44 3.36
C THR A 9 -4.77 0.93 2.05
N ASP A 10 -5.83 0.14 2.12
CA ASP A 10 -6.49 -0.38 0.92
C ASP A 10 -7.42 0.67 0.29
N THR A 11 -7.25 0.93 -1.01
CA THR A 11 -8.10 1.86 -1.78
C THR A 11 -8.12 3.30 -1.23
N PHE A 12 -7.08 3.70 -0.50
CA PHE A 12 -6.91 5.08 -0.07
C PHE A 12 -6.45 5.95 -1.25
N ARG A 13 -7.26 6.93 -1.63
CA ARG A 13 -6.93 7.82 -2.73
C ARG A 13 -5.88 8.84 -2.30
N TYR A 14 -4.95 9.14 -3.20
CA TYR A 14 -3.91 10.14 -2.99
C TYR A 14 -4.46 11.52 -2.57
N ASP A 15 -5.61 11.92 -3.13
CA ASP A 15 -6.24 13.21 -2.85
C ASP A 15 -7.02 13.27 -1.53
N ASN A 16 -7.13 12.15 -0.80
CA ASN A 16 -7.73 12.14 0.54
C ASN A 16 -6.76 12.58 1.65
N LEU A 17 -5.46 12.74 1.35
CA LEU A 17 -4.47 13.22 2.32
C LEU A 17 -4.33 14.75 2.24
N GLY A 18 -4.46 15.42 3.38
CA GLY A 18 -4.41 16.88 3.47
C GLY A 18 -5.53 17.55 2.68
N ASP A 19 -5.21 18.68 2.03
CA ASP A 19 -6.17 19.54 1.34
C ASP A 19 -6.16 19.37 -0.20
N ARG A 20 -5.87 18.15 -0.68
CA ARG A 20 -5.69 17.86 -2.11
C ARG A 20 -7.00 17.73 -2.87
N ALA A 21 -8.03 17.17 -2.24
CA ALA A 21 -9.34 17.04 -2.85
C ALA A 21 -10.15 18.32 -2.68
N LYS A 22 -11.05 18.61 -3.63
CA LYS A 22 -12.05 19.70 -3.52
C LYS A 22 -12.92 19.57 -2.26
N ARG A 23 -13.09 18.35 -1.76
CA ARG A 23 -13.80 18.03 -0.51
C ARG A 23 -12.84 17.25 0.38
N PRO A 24 -12.03 17.94 1.21
CA PRO A 24 -11.00 17.28 2.02
C PRO A 24 -11.60 16.30 3.02
N VAL A 25 -10.87 15.22 3.27
CA VAL A 25 -11.16 14.28 4.36
C VAL A 25 -10.31 14.69 5.56
N ARG A 26 -10.84 14.60 6.77
CA ARG A 26 -10.06 14.89 7.98
C ARG A 26 -9.10 13.74 8.28
N THR A 27 -7.79 14.01 8.22
CA THR A 27 -6.72 13.03 8.47
C THR A 27 -5.69 13.52 9.49
N PRO A 28 -6.10 14.01 10.69
CA PRO A 28 -5.21 14.78 11.59
C PRO A 28 -3.91 14.07 11.96
N GLU A 29 -3.95 12.75 12.21
CA GLU A 29 -2.76 11.98 12.57
C GLU A 29 -1.80 11.77 11.39
N LEU A 30 -2.35 11.57 10.17
CA LEU A 30 -1.52 11.45 8.97
C LEU A 30 -0.95 12.82 8.56
N ASP A 31 -1.74 13.89 8.73
CA ASP A 31 -1.32 15.26 8.44
C ASP A 31 -0.17 15.69 9.37
N ALA A 32 -0.30 15.43 10.68
CA ALA A 32 0.76 15.68 11.64
C ALA A 32 2.02 14.84 11.35
N PHE A 33 1.86 13.56 11.03
CA PHE A 33 2.98 12.70 10.67
C PHE A 33 3.69 13.18 9.39
N ALA A 34 2.93 13.57 8.36
CA ALA A 34 3.46 14.11 7.12
C ALA A 34 4.24 15.41 7.34
N ALA A 35 3.70 16.33 8.15
CA ALA A 35 4.31 17.63 8.41
C ALA A 35 5.56 17.54 9.30
N GLU A 36 5.59 16.64 10.29
CA GLU A 36 6.61 16.67 11.35
C GLU A 36 7.65 15.55 11.26
N ARG A 37 7.32 14.43 10.61
CA ARG A 37 8.09 13.17 10.76
C ARG A 37 8.43 12.48 9.45
N ALA A 38 7.72 12.76 8.37
CA ALA A 38 7.85 12.03 7.12
C ALA A 38 8.65 12.81 6.05
N THR A 39 9.19 12.06 5.10
CA THR A 39 9.52 12.59 3.78
C THR A 39 8.44 12.11 2.83
N GLU A 40 7.73 13.05 2.22
CA GLU A 40 6.70 12.73 1.23
C GLU A 40 7.32 12.45 -0.14
N ILE A 41 6.79 11.44 -0.83
CA ILE A 41 7.18 11.06 -2.20
C ILE A 41 5.96 11.26 -3.10
N GLU A 42 6.04 12.28 -3.96
CA GLU A 42 5.03 12.55 -4.98
C GLU A 42 5.28 11.74 -6.26
N GLY A 43 4.23 11.48 -7.05
CA GLY A 43 4.35 10.70 -8.28
C GLY A 43 4.68 9.21 -8.06
N PHE A 44 4.31 8.67 -6.89
CA PHE A 44 4.46 7.25 -6.60
C PHE A 44 3.27 6.45 -7.15
N TYR A 45 3.50 5.72 -8.24
CA TYR A 45 2.47 4.93 -8.92
C TYR A 45 2.56 3.45 -8.56
N THR A 46 1.41 2.79 -8.46
CA THR A 46 1.37 1.33 -8.33
C THR A 46 1.86 0.66 -9.62
N GLY A 47 2.60 -0.43 -9.49
CA GLY A 47 2.95 -1.31 -10.60
C GLY A 47 1.77 -2.21 -10.98
N SER A 48 1.69 -3.37 -10.33
CA SER A 48 0.59 -4.32 -10.50
C SER A 48 -0.65 -3.92 -9.68
N PHE A 49 -1.84 -4.28 -10.17
CA PHE A 49 -3.14 -3.90 -9.57
C PHE A 49 -4.22 -4.95 -9.89
N PRO A 50 -5.29 -5.16 -9.08
CA PRO A 50 -5.63 -4.59 -7.76
C PRO A 50 -5.26 -5.46 -6.55
N THR A 51 -4.95 -4.86 -5.40
CA THR A 51 -4.78 -5.51 -4.09
C THR A 51 -3.76 -6.67 -4.05
N ILE A 52 -4.09 -7.87 -4.54
CA ILE A 52 -3.23 -9.05 -4.49
C ILE A 52 -1.96 -8.89 -5.34
N PRO A 53 -2.01 -8.49 -6.62
CA PRO A 53 -0.81 -8.22 -7.41
C PRO A 53 0.02 -7.08 -6.81
N HIS A 54 -0.61 -5.98 -6.37
CA HIS A 54 0.09 -4.87 -5.69
C HIS A 54 0.84 -5.33 -4.43
N ARG A 55 0.17 -6.08 -3.55
CA ARG A 55 0.79 -6.60 -2.32
C ARG A 55 1.90 -7.61 -2.63
N THR A 56 1.80 -8.33 -3.74
CA THR A 56 2.87 -9.22 -4.21
C THR A 56 4.08 -8.40 -4.68
N ASP A 57 3.89 -7.31 -5.41
CA ASP A 57 4.98 -6.39 -5.78
C ASP A 57 5.69 -5.85 -4.52
N VAL A 58 4.92 -5.34 -3.56
CA VAL A 58 5.45 -4.77 -2.31
C VAL A 58 6.22 -5.80 -1.49
N ALA A 59 5.68 -7.01 -1.34
CA ALA A 59 6.31 -8.06 -0.52
C ALA A 59 7.57 -8.66 -1.17
N THR A 60 7.66 -8.66 -2.51
CA THR A 60 8.73 -9.35 -3.25
C THR A 60 9.74 -8.41 -3.90
N GLY A 61 9.43 -7.11 -4.01
CA GLY A 61 10.21 -6.13 -4.75
C GLY A 61 10.25 -6.39 -6.26
N ARG A 62 9.30 -7.18 -6.81
CA ARG A 62 9.25 -7.56 -8.22
C ARG A 62 7.90 -7.22 -8.83
N LEU A 63 7.90 -6.59 -10.00
CA LEU A 63 6.68 -6.37 -10.78
C LEU A 63 6.13 -7.71 -11.27
N VAL A 64 4.90 -8.04 -10.88
CA VAL A 64 4.29 -9.34 -11.22
C VAL A 64 3.34 -9.29 -12.42
N TRP A 65 2.88 -8.12 -12.83
CA TRP A 65 2.15 -7.97 -14.09
C TRP A 65 3.05 -8.30 -15.30
N PRO A 66 2.57 -9.03 -16.33
CA PRO A 66 1.22 -9.60 -16.51
C PRO A 66 1.08 -11.05 -16.01
N HIS A 67 2.10 -11.59 -15.34
CA HIS A 67 2.24 -13.03 -15.06
C HIS A 67 1.45 -13.51 -13.84
N TYR A 68 1.08 -12.61 -12.93
CA TYR A 68 0.35 -12.94 -11.72
C TYR A 68 -0.92 -12.07 -11.61
N PRO A 69 -2.08 -12.61 -12.04
CA PRO A 69 -3.32 -11.86 -12.07
C PRO A 69 -3.89 -11.69 -10.67
N TRP A 70 -4.96 -10.89 -10.59
CA TRP A 70 -5.86 -10.99 -9.46
C TRP A 70 -6.50 -12.38 -9.43
N GLN A 71 -6.56 -12.96 -8.25
CA GLN A 71 -7.14 -14.28 -8.02
C GLN A 71 -7.60 -14.41 -6.57
N PRO A 72 -8.49 -15.36 -6.25
CA PRO A 72 -8.81 -15.74 -4.89
C PRO A 72 -7.57 -15.96 -4.00
N ILE A 73 -7.67 -15.61 -2.71
CA ILE A 73 -6.53 -15.64 -1.77
C ILE A 73 -5.99 -17.07 -1.55
N ASP A 74 -6.85 -18.08 -1.64
CA ASP A 74 -6.52 -19.50 -1.57
C ASP A 74 -5.70 -20.00 -2.76
N LEU A 75 -5.82 -19.32 -3.91
CA LEU A 75 -5.01 -19.57 -5.10
C LEU A 75 -3.68 -18.77 -5.09
N SER A 76 -3.48 -17.90 -4.10
CA SER A 76 -2.29 -17.05 -4.04
C SER A 76 -1.04 -17.80 -3.57
N GLY A 77 0.12 -17.36 -4.06
CA GLY A 77 1.43 -17.98 -3.79
C GLY A 77 1.81 -17.99 -2.30
N ARG A 78 2.87 -18.74 -1.94
CA ARG A 78 3.31 -18.96 -0.54
C ARG A 78 3.61 -17.68 0.26
N ASN A 79 3.75 -16.54 -0.39
CA ASN A 79 4.04 -15.24 0.22
C ASN A 79 2.78 -14.51 0.74
N HIS A 80 1.58 -15.11 0.63
CA HIS A 80 0.40 -14.55 1.27
C HIS A 80 0.44 -14.80 2.79
N ILE A 81 0.30 -13.71 3.56
CA ILE A 81 0.35 -13.65 5.02
C ILE A 81 -0.58 -14.67 5.72
N ALA A 82 -1.66 -15.12 5.06
CA ALA A 82 -2.63 -16.01 5.69
C ALA A 82 -2.03 -17.35 6.18
N ARG A 83 -0.97 -17.86 5.55
CA ARG A 83 -0.30 -19.10 6.02
C ARG A 83 0.70 -18.90 7.16
N GLY A 84 1.10 -17.66 7.46
CA GLY A 84 2.02 -17.33 8.55
C GLY A 84 1.34 -16.96 9.87
N LEU A 85 0.00 -16.97 9.90
CA LEU A 85 -0.84 -16.59 11.06
C LEU A 85 -1.59 -17.78 11.67
N ALA A 86 -1.28 -19.00 11.24
CA ALA A 86 -1.82 -20.25 11.80
C ALA A 86 -0.79 -20.95 12.69
#